data_AF-A0A257GJ30-F1
#
_entry.id   AF-A0A257GJ30-F1
#
_cell.length_a   1.000
_cell.length_b   1.000
_cell.length_c   1.000
_cell.angle_alpha   90.00
_cell.angle_beta   90.00
_cell.angle_gamma   90.00
#
_symmetry.space_group_name_H-M   'P 1'
#
loop_
_entity.id
_entity.type
_entity.pdbx_description
1 polymer ?
#
loop_
_entity_poly.entity_id
_entity_poly.type
_entity_poly.pdbx_seq_one_letter_code
_entity_poly.pdbx_strand_id
1 'polypeptide(L)'
;MSKRDDLIAKYAEDLKTKCKINPDMDLLTKVTIGCGPAIYSADSETVAGSDKSELETVKNNFLVKKLGLADSPALMEAINAVIDTYGRGERNKYRAVVYYMLTKHFGKEAIYNK
;
A
#
# COMPACT_ATOMS: atom_id res chain seq x y z
N MET A 1 -2.53 -19.80 12.97
CA MET A 1 -2.72 -18.53 12.23
C MET A 1 -2.85 -18.87 10.76
N SER A 2 -3.70 -18.15 10.03
CA SER A 2 -3.79 -18.30 8.58
C SER A 2 -2.61 -17.59 7.91
N LYS A 3 -2.26 -17.98 6.68
CA LYS A 3 -1.22 -17.27 5.89
C LYS A 3 -1.49 -15.77 5.78
N ARG A 4 -2.76 -15.35 5.82
CA ARG A 4 -3.13 -13.93 5.81
C ARG A 4 -2.73 -13.23 7.11
N ASP A 5 -2.95 -13.87 8.26
CA ASP A 5 -2.63 -13.29 9.56
C ASP A 5 -1.12 -13.07 9.70
N ASP A 6 -0.32 -14.04 9.22
CA ASP A 6 1.14 -13.93 9.20
C ASP A 6 1.61 -12.76 8.32
N LEU A 7 0.97 -12.56 7.15
CA LEU A 7 1.26 -11.42 6.28
C LEU A 7 0.84 -10.09 6.92
N ILE A 8 -0.32 -10.02 7.57
CA ILE A 8 -0.78 -8.81 8.28
C ILE A 8 0.19 -8.45 9.41
N ALA A 9 0.67 -9.43 10.18
CA ALA A 9 1.67 -9.21 11.22
C ALA A 9 2.97 -8.62 10.63
N LYS A 10 3.45 -9.19 9.52
CA LYS A 10 4.62 -8.69 8.78
C LYS A 10 4.42 -7.26 8.27
N TYR A 11 3.26 -6.96 7.70
CA TYR A 11 2.94 -5.62 7.21
C TYR A 11 2.86 -4.59 8.34
N ALA A 12 2.31 -4.98 9.50
CA ALA A 12 2.27 -4.13 10.68
C ALA A 12 3.67 -3.86 11.23
N GLU A 13 4.56 -4.86 11.21
CA GLU A 13 5.96 -4.70 11.60
C GLU A 13 6.69 -3.73 10.66
N ASP A 14 6.53 -3.88 9.34
CA ASP A 14 7.11 -2.97 8.36
C ASP A 14 6.63 -1.52 8.57
N LEU A 15 5.33 -1.32 8.79
CA LEU A 15 4.76 0.00 9.09
C LEU A 15 5.42 0.62 10.34
N LYS A 16 5.60 -0.15 11.42
CA LYS A 16 6.21 0.35 12.67
C LYS A 16 7.70 0.60 12.54
N THR A 17 8.43 -0.36 11.99
CA THR A 17 9.90 -0.39 12.07
C THR A 17 10.55 0.37 10.93
N LYS A 18 10.01 0.26 9.70
CA LYS A 18 10.56 0.88 8.50
C LYS A 18 9.89 2.22 8.23
N CYS A 19 8.56 2.28 8.26
CA CYS A 19 7.81 3.49 7.95
C CYS A 19 7.59 4.42 9.15
N LYS A 20 7.92 3.98 10.38
CA LYS A 20 7.71 4.72 11.64
C LYS A 20 6.25 5.14 11.89
N ILE A 21 5.31 4.32 11.42
CA ILE A 21 3.86 4.52 11.55
C ILE A 21 3.32 3.48 12.54
N ASN A 22 2.52 3.92 13.51
CA ASN A 22 1.72 2.99 14.31
C ASN A 22 0.47 2.59 13.50
N PRO A 23 0.33 1.31 13.09
CA PRO A 23 -0.73 0.88 12.20
C PRO A 23 -2.07 0.80 12.92
N ASP A 24 -3.11 1.30 12.24
CA ASP A 24 -4.50 0.92 12.49
C ASP A 24 -4.70 -0.50 11.94
N MET A 25 -4.82 -1.48 12.85
CA MET A 25 -4.88 -2.89 12.48
C MET A 25 -6.17 -3.26 11.75
N ASP A 26 -7.28 -2.55 12.00
CA ASP A 26 -8.54 -2.80 11.29
C ASP A 26 -8.41 -2.34 9.84
N LEU A 27 -7.92 -1.12 9.62
CA LEU A 27 -7.66 -0.63 8.27
C LEU A 27 -6.64 -1.50 7.53
N LEU A 28 -5.55 -1.88 8.19
CA LEU A 28 -4.53 -2.73 7.57
C LEU A 28 -5.13 -4.07 7.11
N THR A 29 -5.93 -4.71 7.96
CA THR A 29 -6.62 -5.96 7.63
C THR A 29 -7.53 -5.79 6.42
N LYS A 30 -8.36 -4.73 6.40
CA LYS A 30 -9.26 -4.43 5.29
C LYS A 30 -8.52 -4.13 3.98
N VAL A 31 -7.44 -3.36 4.05
CA VAL A 31 -6.58 -3.07 2.89
C VAL A 31 -5.95 -4.36 2.36
N THR A 32 -5.39 -5.20 3.25
CA THR A 32 -4.82 -6.51 2.88
C THR A 32 -5.84 -7.42 2.22
N ILE A 33 -7.07 -7.51 2.75
CA ILE A 33 -8.16 -8.24 2.11
C ILE A 33 -8.49 -7.64 0.73
N GLY A 34 -8.52 -6.30 0.64
CA GLY A 34 -8.79 -5.59 -0.62
C GLY A 34 -7.69 -5.72 -1.67
N CYS A 35 -6.49 -6.19 -1.32
CA CYS A 35 -5.46 -6.58 -2.28
C CYS A 35 -5.75 -7.96 -2.91
N GLY A 36 -6.64 -8.75 -2.31
CA GLY A 36 -7.06 -10.04 -2.86
C GLY A 36 -5.91 -11.05 -2.95
N PRO A 37 -5.87 -11.90 -3.99
CA PRO A 37 -4.87 -12.96 -4.11
C PRO A 37 -3.45 -12.44 -4.38
N ALA A 38 -3.29 -11.17 -4.76
CA ALA A 38 -1.99 -10.57 -5.06
C ALA A 38 -1.01 -10.64 -3.88
N ILE A 39 -1.50 -10.67 -2.64
CA ILE A 39 -0.66 -10.78 -1.45
C ILE A 39 0.04 -12.14 -1.30
N TYR A 40 -0.33 -13.14 -2.10
CA TYR A 40 0.22 -14.50 -2.02
C TYR A 40 1.20 -14.84 -3.14
N SER A 41 1.40 -13.93 -4.10
CA SER A 41 2.29 -14.10 -5.25
C SER A 41 3.47 -13.15 -5.13
N ALA A 42 4.69 -13.68 -5.20
CA ALA A 42 5.93 -12.91 -5.10
C ALA A 42 6.01 -11.76 -6.13
N ASP A 43 5.47 -12.00 -7.32
CA ASP A 43 5.49 -11.04 -8.44
C ASP A 43 4.53 -9.86 -8.24
N SER A 44 3.47 -10.04 -7.43
CA SER A 44 2.40 -9.04 -7.27
C SER A 44 2.26 -8.49 -5.85
N GLU A 45 2.86 -9.14 -4.85
CA GLU A 45 2.78 -8.70 -3.45
C GLU A 45 3.64 -7.47 -3.16
N THR A 46 4.59 -7.12 -4.04
CA THR A 46 5.50 -5.98 -3.88
C THR A 46 5.29 -4.91 -4.95
N VAL A 47 5.79 -3.69 -4.67
CA VAL A 47 5.78 -2.53 -5.56
C VAL A 47 7.23 -2.12 -5.86
N ALA A 48 7.62 -2.15 -7.13
CA ALA A 48 8.92 -1.70 -7.60
C ALA A 48 9.00 -0.17 -7.58
N GLY A 49 9.47 0.40 -6.45
CA GLY A 49 9.49 1.85 -6.21
C GLY A 49 10.33 2.70 -7.18
N SER A 50 11.17 2.08 -8.02
CA SER A 50 11.97 2.75 -9.05
C SER A 50 11.47 2.51 -10.48
N ASP A 51 10.47 1.63 -10.66
CA ASP A 51 9.89 1.37 -11.97
C ASP A 51 8.70 2.31 -12.20
N LYS A 52 8.88 3.25 -13.13
CA LYS A 52 7.85 4.22 -13.49
C LYS A 52 6.54 3.57 -13.93
N SER A 53 6.60 2.44 -14.65
CA SER A 53 5.40 1.75 -15.17
C SER A 53 4.59 1.13 -14.04
N GLU A 54 5.28 0.58 -13.03
CA GLU A 54 4.64 0.08 -11.81
C GLU A 54 3.98 1.21 -11.01
N LEU A 55 4.66 2.35 -10.86
CA LEU A 55 4.08 3.50 -10.15
C LEU A 55 2.85 4.09 -10.87
N GLU A 56 2.87 4.17 -12.20
CA GLU A 56 1.70 4.57 -12.99
C GLU A 56 0.54 3.56 -12.85
N THR A 57 0.86 2.26 -12.75
CA THR A 57 -0.15 1.22 -12.50
C THR A 57 -0.80 1.41 -11.13
N VAL A 58 -0.02 1.72 -10.10
CA VAL A 58 -0.56 2.08 -8.78
C VAL A 58 -1.43 3.34 -8.87
N LYS A 59 -0.99 4.39 -9.56
CA LYS A 59 -1.77 5.61 -9.76
C LYS A 59 -3.12 5.32 -10.40
N ASN A 60 -3.13 4.65 -11.54
CA ASN A 60 -4.34 4.45 -12.35
C ASN A 60 -5.31 3.46 -11.71
N ASN A 61 -4.81 2.30 -11.26
CA ASN A 61 -5.67 1.22 -10.79
C ASN A 61 -6.07 1.38 -9.33
N PHE A 62 -5.18 1.91 -8.48
CA PHE A 62 -5.46 2.07 -7.07
C PHE A 62 -6.00 3.46 -6.76
N LEU A 63 -5.24 4.52 -7.02
CA LEU A 63 -5.63 5.87 -6.60
C LEU A 63 -6.85 6.38 -7.40
N VAL A 64 -6.81 6.30 -8.72
CA VAL A 64 -7.92 6.79 -9.56
C VAL A 64 -9.10 5.82 -9.50
N LYS A 65 -8.92 4.57 -9.93
CA LYS A 65 -10.05 3.64 -10.08
C LYS A 65 -10.64 3.14 -8.76
N LYS A 66 -9.80 2.75 -7.79
CA LYS A 66 -10.28 2.15 -6.53
C LYS A 66 -10.60 3.20 -5.47
N LEU A 67 -9.75 4.22 -5.30
CA LEU A 67 -9.98 5.28 -4.30
C LEU A 67 -10.82 6.46 -4.84
N GLY A 68 -11.11 6.49 -6.14
CA GLY A 68 -11.96 7.51 -6.76
C GLY A 68 -11.33 8.90 -6.75
N LEU A 69 -10.00 8.99 -6.81
CA LEU A 69 -9.29 10.26 -6.87
C LEU A 69 -9.23 10.77 -8.31
N ALA A 70 -9.33 12.09 -8.50
CA ALA A 70 -9.12 12.71 -9.80
C ALA A 70 -7.64 12.62 -10.19
N ASP A 71 -7.36 12.31 -11.45
CA ASP A 71 -5.98 12.24 -11.95
C ASP A 71 -5.32 13.62 -11.88
N SER A 72 -4.17 13.70 -11.21
CA SER A 72 -3.43 14.93 -11.00
C SER A 72 -1.97 14.62 -10.62
N PRO A 73 -1.04 15.58 -10.80
CA PRO A 73 0.37 15.40 -10.41
C PRO A 73 0.56 14.97 -8.94
N ALA A 74 -0.31 15.45 -8.05
CA ALA A 74 -0.30 15.14 -6.62
C ALA A 74 -0.37 13.63 -6.33
N LEU A 75 -0.99 12.83 -7.21
CA LEU A 75 -1.05 11.38 -7.02
C LEU A 75 0.33 10.73 -7.14
N MET A 76 1.13 11.15 -8.11
CA MET A 76 2.49 10.64 -8.31
C MET A 76 3.43 11.15 -7.22
N GLU A 77 3.25 12.40 -6.77
CA GLU A 77 3.99 12.96 -5.63
C GLU A 77 3.74 12.14 -4.36
N ALA A 78 2.47 11.83 -4.05
CA ALA A 78 2.11 11.00 -2.90
C ALA A 78 2.68 9.57 -3.00
N ILE A 79 2.67 8.96 -4.19
CA ILE A 79 3.31 7.65 -4.40
C ILE A 79 4.80 7.73 -4.09
N ASN A 80 5.51 8.72 -4.62
CA ASN A 80 6.94 8.87 -4.34
C ASN A 80 7.21 9.11 -2.86
N ALA A 81 6.42 9.96 -2.20
CA ALA A 81 6.54 10.21 -0.76
C ALA A 81 6.34 8.92 0.06
N VAL A 82 5.39 8.07 -0.31
CA VAL A 82 5.17 6.76 0.33
C VAL A 82 6.33 5.79 0.07
N ILE A 83 6.90 5.78 -1.14
CA ILE A 83 8.09 4.99 -1.47
C ILE A 83 9.31 5.46 -0.67
N ASP A 84 9.47 6.78 -0.50
CA ASP A 84 10.52 7.38 0.32
C ASP A 84 10.34 7.07 1.80
N THR A 85 9.10 7.12 2.31
CA THR A 85 8.75 6.75 3.69
C THR A 85 9.07 5.29 3.98
N TYR A 86 8.81 4.39 3.03
CA TYR A 86 9.18 2.98 3.16
C TYR A 86 10.71 2.78 3.05
N GLY A 87 11.38 3.66 2.31
CA GLY A 87 12.81 3.63 2.06
C GLY A 87 13.15 3.03 0.70
N ARG A 88 13.80 3.81 -0.17
CA ARG A 88 14.13 3.39 -1.54
C ARG A 88 14.94 2.09 -1.62
N GLY A 89 15.83 1.84 -0.65
CA GLY A 89 16.66 0.65 -0.56
C GLY A 89 15.94 -0.64 -0.15
N GLU A 90 14.72 -0.58 0.37
CA GLU A 90 13.93 -1.77 0.71
C GLU A 90 13.51 -2.49 -0.58
N ARG A 91 13.89 -3.76 -0.73
CA ARG A 91 13.53 -4.54 -1.94
C ARG A 91 12.09 -5.02 -1.88
N ASN A 92 11.55 -5.24 -0.68
CA ASN A 92 10.24 -5.81 -0.45
C ASN A 92 9.26 -4.75 0.05
N LYS A 93 8.93 -3.77 -0.80
CA LYS A 93 7.89 -2.79 -0.48
C LYS A 93 6.52 -3.43 -0.72
N TYR A 94 5.90 -3.99 0.32
CA TYR A 94 4.65 -4.72 0.16
C TYR A 94 3.52 -3.81 -0.32
N ARG A 95 2.77 -4.28 -1.33
CA ARG A 95 1.66 -3.56 -1.94
C ARG A 95 0.58 -3.18 -0.93
N ALA A 96 0.28 -4.07 0.02
CA ALA A 96 -0.67 -3.79 1.10
C ALA A 96 -0.21 -2.62 1.99
N VAL A 97 1.09 -2.55 2.31
CA VAL A 97 1.67 -1.46 3.11
C VAL A 97 1.68 -0.14 2.34
N VAL A 98 2.06 -0.16 1.06
CA VAL A 98 1.99 1.02 0.18
C VAL A 98 0.54 1.52 0.06
N TYR A 99 -0.41 0.62 -0.16
CA TYR A 99 -1.83 0.97 -0.30
C TYR A 99 -2.42 1.48 1.01
N TYR A 100 -2.00 0.94 2.16
CA TYR A 100 -2.38 1.46 3.46
C TYR A 100 -1.92 2.91 3.64
N MET A 101 -0.63 3.20 3.36
CA MET A 101 -0.08 4.54 3.50
C MET A 101 -0.75 5.54 2.56
N LEU A 102 -1.01 5.17 1.31
CA LEU A 102 -1.74 6.00 0.35
C LEU A 102 -3.19 6.24 0.77
N THR A 103 -3.87 5.21 1.30
CA THR A 103 -5.24 5.35 1.82
C THR A 103 -5.29 6.36 2.96
N LYS A 104 -4.34 6.27 3.91
CA LYS A 104 -4.20 7.23 5.01
C LYS A 104 -3.85 8.63 4.50
N HIS A 105 -2.92 8.75 3.56
CA HIS A 105 -2.48 10.04 3.01
C HIS A 105 -3.65 10.84 2.41
N PHE A 106 -4.56 10.17 1.69
CA PHE A 106 -5.71 10.82 1.05
C PHE A 106 -7.01 10.81 1.88
N GLY A 107 -6.98 10.31 3.12
CA GLY A 107 -8.18 10.23 3.97
C GLY A 107 -9.29 9.34 3.38
N LYS A 108 -8.91 8.24 2.72
CA LYS A 108 -9.82 7.35 1.98
C LYS A 108 -10.20 6.08 2.75
N GLU A 109 -10.04 6.06 4.07
CA GLU A 109 -10.35 4.90 4.91
C GLU A 109 -11.82 4.45 4.79
N ALA A 110 -12.74 5.40 4.62
CA ALA A 110 -14.18 5.12 4.53
C ALA A 110 -14.56 4.16 3.40
N ILE A 111 -13.75 4.04 2.35
CA ILE A 111 -13.95 3.07 1.25
C ILE A 111 -13.92 1.63 1.75
N TYR A 112 -13.20 1.38 2.85
CA TYR A 112 -13.02 0.06 3.46
C TYR A 112 -14.00 -0.23 4.61
N ASN A 113 -14.92 0.69 4.92
CA ASN A 113 -15.89 0.52 6.01
C ASN A 113 -17.21 -0.12 5.57
N LYS A 114 -17.26 -0.72 4.38
CA LYS A 114 -18.44 -1.43 3.88
C LYS A 114 -18.49 -2.87 4.35
#